data_AF-A0A034WR97-F1
#
_entry.id   AF-A0A034WR97-F1
#
_cell.length_a   1.000
_cell.length_b   1.000
_cell.length_c   1.000
_cell.angle_alpha   90.00
_cell.angle_beta   90.00
_cell.angle_gamma   90.00
#
_symmetry.space_group_name_H-M   'P 1'
#
loop_
_entity.id
_entity.type
_entity.pdbx_description
1 polymer ?
#
loop_
_entity_poly.entity_id
_entity_poly.type
_entity_poly.pdbx_seq_one_letter_code
_entity_poly.pdbx_strand_id
1 'polypeptide(L)'
;MEKNLLKKGELKPEYDRVLEEYLHLDHMEEVSPGEKIIKGKYNSFYLPHHAVIKPDKKTTKVRVVFNASKSSSSGNSLNDILFTGPTLQPDLMLLILNWRIYKYVFNGDVEKMYRQIIVHDDDQDFQRIIFRKSPNSPLRDFKLKTVTFGVNCAPYLAIRTLHELAEDTKSEFPLATQVLKTQTYVDDILSGSHNLPQAYESLAQVTQALNTAGFPLKKITANHPNILKDIPKENLLDTNFLKFEKESTTKTLGIQWNAISDQFSYTNESISALSAITKRQILSSVAKLFDPAGWLSP
;
A
#
# COMPACT_ATOMS: atom_id res chain seq x y z
N MET A 1 -9.23 9.18 -21.49
CA MET A 1 -9.04 9.41 -20.05
C MET A 1 -9.59 10.77 -19.62
N GLU A 2 -9.09 11.89 -20.15
CA GLU A 2 -9.48 13.25 -19.73
C GLU A 2 -10.98 13.53 -19.79
N LYS A 3 -11.66 13.13 -20.88
CA LYS A 3 -13.12 13.25 -20.99
C LYS A 3 -13.88 12.53 -19.87
N ASN A 4 -13.34 11.43 -19.34
CA ASN A 4 -13.94 10.68 -18.24
C ASN A 4 -13.65 11.33 -16.87
N LEU A 5 -12.47 11.94 -16.70
CA LEU A 5 -12.12 12.70 -15.51
C LEU A 5 -12.98 13.97 -15.40
N LEU A 6 -13.18 14.69 -16.52
CA LEU A 6 -14.00 15.91 -16.57
C LEU A 6 -15.49 15.63 -16.31
N LYS A 7 -15.99 14.44 -16.69
CA LYS A 7 -17.37 14.03 -16.41
C LYS A 7 -17.66 13.79 -14.92
N LYS A 8 -16.62 13.64 -14.08
CA LYS A 8 -16.73 13.38 -12.65
C LYS A 8 -16.02 14.52 -11.91
N GLY A 9 -16.74 15.64 -11.69
CA GLY A 9 -16.18 16.96 -11.31
C GLY A 9 -14.99 16.94 -10.35
N GLU A 10 -15.13 16.34 -9.16
CA GLU A 10 -14.08 16.34 -8.13
C GLU A 10 -12.91 15.37 -8.41
N LEU A 11 -13.04 14.47 -9.39
CA LEU A 11 -12.02 13.45 -9.69
C LEU A 11 -10.77 14.04 -10.35
N LYS A 12 -10.92 15.09 -11.16
CA LYS A 12 -9.81 15.71 -11.88
C LYS A 12 -8.85 16.47 -10.94
N PRO A 13 -9.31 17.36 -10.05
CA PRO A 13 -8.43 18.04 -9.10
C PRO A 13 -7.66 17.07 -8.19
N GLU A 14 -8.32 16.01 -7.70
CA GLU A 14 -7.66 15.01 -6.85
C GLU A 14 -6.65 14.17 -7.63
N TYR A 15 -6.98 13.79 -8.86
CA TYR A 15 -6.05 13.10 -9.76
C TYR A 15 -4.80 13.96 -10.04
N ASP A 16 -4.98 15.25 -10.34
CA ASP A 16 -3.87 16.18 -10.57
C ASP A 16 -3.01 16.33 -9.33
N ARG A 17 -3.64 16.47 -8.14
CA ARG A 17 -2.93 16.56 -6.86
C ARG A 17 -2.04 15.35 -6.63
N VAL A 18 -2.50 14.13 -6.97
CA VAL A 18 -1.68 12.92 -6.82
C VAL A 18 -0.43 13.02 -7.70
N LEU A 19 -0.55 13.38 -8.98
CA LEU A 19 0.61 13.49 -9.86
C LEU A 19 1.53 14.66 -9.48
N GLU A 20 0.99 15.80 -9.05
CA GLU A 20 1.78 16.90 -8.51
C GLU A 20 2.56 16.47 -7.25
N GLU A 21 1.99 15.62 -6.39
CA GLU A 21 2.72 15.03 -5.26
C GLU A 21 3.89 14.16 -5.72
N TYR A 22 3.75 13.40 -6.82
CA TYR A 22 4.90 12.66 -7.38
C TYR A 22 6.03 13.59 -7.80
N LEU A 23 5.74 14.75 -8.40
CA LEU A 23 6.78 15.74 -8.76
C LEU A 23 7.40 16.37 -7.51
N HIS A 24 6.57 16.77 -6.55
CA HIS A 24 7.03 17.46 -5.36
C HIS A 24 7.94 16.59 -4.48
N LEU A 25 7.66 15.28 -4.43
CA LEU A 25 8.47 14.30 -3.71
C LEU A 25 9.64 13.75 -4.53
N ASP A 26 9.92 14.28 -5.73
CA ASP A 26 10.95 13.77 -6.64
C ASP A 26 10.78 12.27 -7.01
N HIS A 27 9.53 11.79 -6.98
CA HIS A 27 9.16 10.43 -7.39
C HIS A 27 8.88 10.32 -8.89
N MET A 28 8.78 11.45 -9.59
CA MET A 28 8.73 11.52 -11.05
C MET A 28 9.40 12.80 -11.55
N GLU A 29 9.95 12.76 -12.76
CA GLU A 29 10.58 13.92 -13.39
C GLU A 29 10.18 14.06 -14.86
N GLU A 30 10.22 15.29 -15.37
CA GLU A 30 9.95 15.59 -16.77
C GLU A 30 11.11 15.10 -17.66
N VAL A 31 10.78 14.52 -18.81
CA VAL A 31 11.76 14.00 -19.78
C VAL A 31 11.50 14.57 -21.17
N SER A 32 12.48 14.41 -22.06
CA SER A 32 12.32 14.76 -23.47
C SER A 32 11.12 14.01 -24.08
N PRO A 33 10.22 14.69 -24.80
CA PRO A 33 9.04 14.06 -25.40
C PRO A 33 9.39 12.92 -26.36
N GLY A 34 8.55 11.89 -26.37
CA GLY A 34 8.64 10.78 -27.30
C GLY A 34 9.56 9.63 -26.85
N GLU A 35 9.51 8.53 -27.59
CA GLU A 35 10.21 7.30 -27.24
C GLU A 35 11.74 7.45 -27.31
N LYS A 36 12.43 6.89 -26.31
CA LYS A 36 13.89 6.83 -26.27
C LYS A 36 14.35 5.68 -27.15
N ILE A 37 15.08 5.98 -28.23
CA ILE A 37 15.61 4.97 -29.14
C ILE A 37 17.14 4.96 -29.06
N ILE A 38 17.71 3.80 -28.72
CA ILE A 38 19.16 3.58 -28.64
C ILE A 38 19.50 2.41 -29.56
N LYS A 39 20.45 2.61 -30.48
CA LYS A 39 20.89 1.59 -31.44
C LYS A 39 19.71 0.91 -32.18
N GLY A 40 18.71 1.70 -32.57
CA GLY A 40 17.51 1.22 -33.30
C GLY A 40 16.50 0.44 -32.45
N LYS A 41 16.66 0.40 -31.11
CA LYS A 41 15.73 -0.26 -30.20
C LYS A 41 15.04 0.74 -29.28
N TYR A 42 13.77 0.49 -28.98
CA TYR A 42 13.02 1.23 -27.96
C TYR A 42 13.59 0.91 -26.57
N ASN A 43 14.05 1.94 -25.88
CA ASN A 43 14.59 1.90 -24.51
C ASN A 43 13.72 2.77 -23.59
N SER A 44 12.42 2.75 -23.83
CA SER A 44 11.43 3.39 -22.99
C SER A 44 10.07 2.74 -23.17
N PHE A 45 9.20 2.82 -22.18
CA PHE A 45 7.85 2.29 -22.24
C PHE A 45 6.87 3.25 -21.56
N TYR A 46 5.75 3.54 -22.23
CA TYR A 46 4.71 4.41 -21.70
C TYR A 46 3.60 3.61 -21.03
N LEU A 47 3.41 3.84 -19.74
CA LEU A 47 2.36 3.27 -18.92
C LEU A 47 1.08 4.11 -19.07
N PRO A 48 -0.01 3.55 -19.61
CA PRO A 48 -1.33 4.15 -19.48
C PRO A 48 -1.70 4.24 -18.00
N HIS A 49 -2.30 5.35 -17.58
CA HIS A 49 -2.74 5.52 -16.21
C HIS A 49 -4.19 5.96 -16.12
N HIS A 50 -4.81 5.74 -14.96
CA HIS A 50 -6.19 6.16 -14.70
C HIS A 50 -6.46 6.37 -13.21
N ALA A 51 -7.46 7.20 -12.90
CA ALA A 51 -7.90 7.43 -11.53
C ALA A 51 -8.88 6.32 -11.09
N VAL A 52 -8.67 5.79 -9.89
CA VAL A 52 -9.58 4.87 -9.20
C VAL A 52 -10.02 5.52 -7.90
N ILE A 53 -11.33 5.50 -7.64
CA ILE A 53 -11.93 6.00 -6.40
C ILE A 53 -12.09 4.83 -5.43
N LYS A 54 -11.52 4.93 -4.23
CA LYS A 54 -11.92 4.08 -3.11
C LYS A 54 -12.94 4.85 -2.25
N PRO A 55 -14.22 4.45 -2.24
CA PRO A 55 -15.20 5.02 -1.33
C PRO A 55 -14.95 4.49 0.09
N ASP A 56 -14.18 5.24 0.88
CA ASP A 56 -14.05 4.99 2.32
C ASP A 56 -14.98 5.95 3.10
N LYS A 57 -15.54 5.47 4.22
CA LYS A 57 -16.58 6.19 5.01
C LYS A 57 -16.15 7.56 5.56
N LYS A 58 -14.85 7.86 5.61
CA LYS A 58 -14.30 9.14 6.14
C LYS A 58 -13.74 10.07 5.06
N THR A 59 -13.15 9.55 3.97
CA THR A 59 -12.59 10.36 2.87
C THR A 59 -12.59 9.57 1.55
N THR A 60 -13.04 10.16 0.46
CA THR A 60 -12.93 9.58 -0.89
C THR A 60 -11.49 9.69 -1.37
N LYS A 61 -10.66 8.66 -1.18
CA LYS A 61 -9.25 8.70 -1.61
C LYS A 61 -9.13 8.31 -3.09
N VAL A 62 -8.64 9.23 -3.91
CA VAL A 62 -8.28 8.95 -5.31
C VAL A 62 -6.90 8.31 -5.36
N ARG A 63 -6.76 7.23 -6.13
CA ARG A 63 -5.48 6.60 -6.46
C ARG A 63 -5.24 6.67 -7.96
N VAL A 64 -4.00 6.93 -8.37
CA VAL A 64 -3.58 6.80 -9.76
C VAL A 64 -3.02 5.39 -9.95
N VAL A 65 -3.55 4.67 -10.93
CA VAL A 65 -3.12 3.31 -11.28
C VAL A 65 -2.39 3.38 -12.61
N PHE A 66 -1.16 2.88 -12.64
CA PHE A 66 -0.34 2.73 -13.84
C PHE A 66 -0.47 1.30 -14.36
N ASN A 67 -0.78 1.13 -15.64
CA ASN A 67 -1.13 -0.16 -16.22
C ASN A 67 0.01 -0.74 -17.05
N ALA A 68 0.86 -1.55 -16.42
CA ALA A 68 1.95 -2.26 -17.08
C ALA A 68 1.51 -3.56 -17.80
N SER A 69 0.23 -3.95 -17.70
CA SER A 69 -0.36 -5.11 -18.38
C SER A 69 -1.03 -4.76 -19.71
N LYS A 70 -0.99 -3.49 -20.14
CA LYS A 70 -1.53 -3.10 -21.44
C LYS A 70 -0.51 -3.45 -22.54
N SER A 71 -0.91 -4.31 -23.47
CA SER A 71 -0.09 -4.63 -24.64
C SER A 71 0.23 -3.38 -25.47
N SER A 72 1.50 -3.29 -25.88
CA SER A 72 1.99 -2.30 -26.84
C SER A 72 1.72 -2.74 -28.29
N SER A 73 2.16 -1.94 -29.26
CA SER A 73 2.13 -2.29 -30.69
C SER A 73 2.91 -3.58 -31.02
N SER A 74 3.84 -4.00 -30.15
CA SER A 74 4.56 -5.28 -30.29
C SER A 74 3.74 -6.51 -29.89
N GLY A 75 2.54 -6.33 -29.33
CA GLY A 75 1.71 -7.41 -28.78
C GLY A 75 2.02 -7.76 -27.31
N ASN A 76 3.21 -7.40 -26.82
CA ASN A 76 3.62 -7.61 -25.43
C ASN A 76 3.33 -6.38 -24.56
N SER A 77 2.96 -6.62 -23.31
CA SER A 77 2.94 -5.63 -22.24
C SER A 77 4.29 -5.61 -21.50
N LEU A 78 4.51 -4.59 -20.68
CA LEU A 78 5.73 -4.52 -19.87
C LEU A 78 5.82 -5.72 -18.89
N ASN A 79 4.68 -6.09 -18.30
CA ASN A 79 4.58 -7.24 -17.40
C ASN A 79 4.84 -8.59 -18.08
N ASP A 80 4.72 -8.70 -19.41
CA ASP A 80 5.05 -9.95 -20.12
C ASP A 80 6.57 -10.15 -20.26
N ILE A 81 7.34 -9.05 -20.14
CA ILE A 81 8.78 -9.02 -20.37
C ILE A 81 9.55 -9.03 -19.05
N LEU A 82 9.03 -8.35 -18.02
CA LEU A 82 9.69 -8.23 -16.73
C LEU A 82 9.68 -9.55 -15.96
N PHE A 83 10.83 -9.85 -15.33
CA PHE A 83 10.94 -10.96 -14.41
C PHE A 83 10.27 -10.61 -13.07
N THR A 84 9.16 -11.26 -12.76
CA THR A 84 8.35 -11.02 -11.55
C THR A 84 9.12 -11.26 -10.25
N GLY A 85 10.07 -12.20 -10.25
CA GLY A 85 10.68 -12.73 -9.03
C GLY A 85 9.75 -13.70 -8.27
N PRO A 86 10.28 -14.41 -7.25
CA PRO A 86 9.50 -15.31 -6.41
C PRO A 86 8.55 -14.54 -5.48
N THR A 87 7.47 -15.18 -5.06
CA THR A 87 6.58 -14.63 -4.03
C THR A 87 7.25 -14.67 -2.67
N LEU A 88 7.55 -13.50 -2.10
CA LEU A 88 8.09 -13.34 -0.73
C LEU A 88 7.03 -13.00 0.31
N GLN A 89 5.80 -12.73 -0.13
CA GLN A 89 4.71 -12.33 0.74
C GLN A 89 4.33 -13.49 1.68
N PRO A 90 4.28 -13.27 3.00
CA PRO A 90 3.82 -14.31 3.91
C PRO A 90 2.35 -14.60 3.67
N ASP A 91 1.94 -15.82 4.03
CA ASP A 91 0.54 -16.18 4.01
C ASP A 91 -0.24 -15.26 4.96
N LEU A 92 -1.28 -14.63 4.41
CA LEU A 92 -2.06 -13.62 5.12
C LEU A 92 -2.75 -14.20 6.37
N MET A 93 -3.29 -15.42 6.25
CA MET A 93 -3.97 -16.09 7.36
C MET A 93 -2.97 -16.43 8.46
N LEU A 94 -1.83 -17.02 8.11
CA LEU A 94 -0.77 -17.33 9.08
C LEU A 94 -0.27 -16.07 9.78
N LEU A 95 -0.10 -14.96 9.07
CA LEU A 95 0.32 -13.70 9.66
C LEU A 95 -0.71 -13.17 10.68
N ILE A 96 -2.00 -13.20 10.34
CA ILE A 96 -3.09 -12.81 11.25
C ILE A 96 -3.13 -13.74 12.47
N LEU A 97 -3.04 -15.06 12.28
CA LEU A 97 -3.05 -16.04 13.37
C LEU A 97 -1.84 -15.88 14.28
N ASN A 98 -0.64 -15.68 13.71
CA ASN A 98 0.58 -15.45 14.48
C ASN A 98 0.52 -14.18 15.31
N TRP A 99 -0.05 -13.12 14.75
CA TRP A 99 -0.28 -11.88 15.47
C TRP A 99 -1.19 -12.09 16.69
N ARG A 100 -2.20 -12.98 16.57
CA ARG A 100 -3.14 -13.31 17.64
C ARG A 100 -2.60 -14.17 18.77
N ILE A 101 -1.43 -14.77 18.60
CA ILE A 101 -0.80 -15.55 19.68
C ILE A 101 -0.32 -14.58 20.77
N TYR A 102 0.05 -13.35 20.42
CA TYR A 102 0.60 -12.38 21.36
C TYR A 102 -0.44 -11.78 22.30
N LYS A 103 -0.02 -11.54 23.54
CA LYS A 103 -0.83 -10.82 24.54
C LYS A 103 -0.85 -9.31 24.30
N TYR A 104 0.27 -8.76 23.84
CA TYR A 104 0.47 -7.35 23.59
C TYR A 104 0.84 -7.17 22.14
N VAL A 105 -0.01 -6.48 21.38
CA VAL A 105 0.11 -6.34 19.92
C VAL A 105 0.21 -4.88 19.52
N PHE A 106 0.91 -4.64 18.41
CA PHE A 106 0.91 -3.39 17.68
C PHE A 106 0.79 -3.63 16.17
N ASN A 107 0.39 -2.60 15.46
CA ASN A 107 0.38 -2.57 14.00
C ASN A 107 0.66 -1.16 13.48
N GLY A 108 1.09 -1.07 12.22
CA GLY A 108 1.33 0.19 11.54
C GLY A 108 1.41 0.01 10.01
N ASP A 109 1.38 1.13 9.30
CA ASP A 109 1.36 1.24 7.84
C ASP A 109 2.62 1.98 7.39
N VAL A 110 3.44 1.36 6.55
CA VAL A 110 4.62 2.00 5.95
C VAL A 110 4.17 2.99 4.90
N GLU A 111 4.37 4.28 5.18
CA GLU A 111 3.81 5.33 4.35
C GLU A 111 4.34 5.26 2.92
N LYS A 112 3.41 5.09 1.97
CA LYS A 112 3.72 5.07 0.53
C LYS A 112 4.83 4.06 0.20
N MET A 113 4.89 2.91 0.88
CA MET A 113 5.98 1.92 0.84
C MET A 113 6.68 1.79 -0.52
N TYR A 114 5.96 1.46 -1.60
CA TYR A 114 6.54 1.29 -2.95
C TYR A 114 7.28 2.54 -3.45
N ARG A 115 6.75 3.73 -3.15
CA ARG A 115 7.31 5.01 -3.58
C ARG A 115 8.56 5.41 -2.79
N GLN A 116 8.89 4.71 -1.70
CA GLN A 116 10.14 4.93 -0.97
C GLN A 116 11.34 4.22 -1.62
N ILE A 117 11.10 3.43 -2.68
CA ILE A 117 12.12 2.60 -3.32
C ILE A 117 12.41 3.17 -4.70
N ILE A 118 13.62 3.67 -4.90
CA ILE A 118 14.09 4.17 -6.19
C ILE A 118 14.38 2.98 -7.12
N VAL A 119 13.87 3.06 -8.34
CA VAL A 119 14.20 2.14 -9.44
C VAL A 119 15.53 2.56 -10.03
N HIS A 120 16.37 1.58 -10.38
CA HIS A 120 17.66 1.83 -11.01
C HIS A 120 17.51 2.74 -12.24
N ASP A 121 18.43 3.70 -12.42
CA ASP A 121 18.29 4.78 -13.42
C ASP A 121 18.08 4.27 -14.85
N ASP A 122 18.72 3.15 -15.20
CA ASP A 122 18.58 2.51 -16.51
C ASP A 122 17.17 1.95 -16.78
N ASP A 123 16.41 1.65 -15.72
CA ASP A 123 15.08 1.03 -15.82
C ASP A 123 13.93 2.04 -15.72
N GLN A 124 14.19 3.25 -15.22
CA GLN A 124 13.15 4.27 -15.00
C GLN A 124 12.44 4.69 -16.29
N ASP A 125 13.14 4.67 -17.43
CA ASP A 125 12.56 5.01 -18.74
C ASP A 125 11.50 3.99 -19.21
N PHE A 126 11.42 2.80 -18.61
CA PHE A 126 10.33 1.85 -18.84
C PHE A 126 9.08 2.15 -18.01
N GLN A 127 9.10 3.21 -17.20
CA GLN A 127 7.97 3.69 -16.41
C GLN A 127 7.56 5.12 -16.83
N ARG A 128 7.51 5.40 -18.13
CA ARG A 128 7.10 6.73 -18.63
C ARG A 128 5.60 6.92 -18.61
N ILE A 129 5.17 8.16 -18.45
CA ILE A 129 3.75 8.57 -18.53
C ILE A 129 3.64 9.87 -19.30
N ILE A 130 2.45 10.13 -19.84
CA ILE A 130 2.09 11.42 -20.40
C ILE A 130 1.09 12.09 -19.46
N PHE A 131 1.34 13.35 -19.10
CA PHE A 131 0.47 14.12 -18.22
C PHE A 131 0.41 15.59 -18.64
N ARG A 132 -0.75 16.20 -18.40
CA ARG A 132 -0.95 17.66 -18.47
C ARG A 132 -1.99 18.10 -17.48
N LYS A 133 -1.78 19.26 -16.87
CA LYS A 133 -2.67 19.83 -15.83
C LYS A 133 -4.00 20.30 -16.41
N SER A 134 -3.99 20.93 -17.57
CA SER A 134 -5.17 21.47 -18.23
C SER A 134 -5.27 20.97 -19.68
N PRO A 135 -6.49 20.80 -20.23
CA PRO A 135 -6.67 20.54 -21.67
C PRO A 135 -5.99 21.58 -22.58
N ASN A 136 -5.76 22.80 -22.06
CA ASN A 136 -5.10 23.89 -22.77
C ASN A 136 -3.58 23.93 -22.55
N SER A 137 -3.05 23.14 -21.61
CA SER A 137 -1.60 23.02 -21.42
C SER A 137 -1.00 22.00 -22.39
N PRO A 138 0.28 22.15 -22.80
CA PRO A 138 0.95 21.16 -23.62
C PRO A 138 1.02 19.81 -22.90
N LEU A 139 0.92 18.73 -23.67
CA LEU A 139 1.25 17.39 -23.16
C LEU A 139 2.75 17.35 -22.86
N ARG A 140 3.08 16.76 -21.71
CA ARG A 140 4.46 16.56 -21.26
C ARG A 140 4.67 15.10 -20.89
N ASP A 141 5.90 14.67 -21.03
CA ASP A 141 6.35 13.32 -20.79
C ASP A 141 7.11 13.30 -19.48
N PHE A 142 6.83 12.30 -18.66
CA PHE A 142 7.48 12.11 -17.36
C PHE A 142 7.95 10.67 -17.25
N LYS A 143 8.99 10.42 -16.46
CA LYS A 143 9.33 9.07 -16.00
C LYS A 143 9.13 8.95 -14.49
N LEU A 144 8.60 7.81 -14.04
CA LEU A 144 8.49 7.49 -12.63
C LEU A 144 9.83 6.94 -12.13
N LYS A 145 10.33 7.49 -11.03
CA LYS A 145 11.63 7.14 -10.45
C LYS A 145 11.55 6.01 -9.43
N THR A 146 10.36 5.69 -8.95
CA THR A 146 10.16 4.77 -7.82
C THR A 146 9.40 3.52 -8.24
N VAL A 147 9.46 2.47 -7.41
CA VAL A 147 8.72 1.24 -7.64
C VAL A 147 7.24 1.57 -7.71
N THR A 148 6.61 1.17 -8.82
CA THR A 148 5.26 1.59 -9.14
C THR A 148 4.27 0.44 -9.03
N PHE A 149 3.18 0.67 -8.29
CA PHE A 149 2.08 -0.29 -8.21
C PHE A 149 1.43 -0.53 -9.58
N GLY A 150 1.21 -1.80 -9.93
CA GLY A 150 0.71 -2.22 -11.24
C GLY A 150 1.75 -2.92 -12.13
N VAL A 151 3.02 -2.84 -11.75
CA VAL A 151 4.11 -3.64 -12.31
C VAL A 151 4.22 -4.98 -11.56
N ASN A 152 4.37 -6.08 -12.28
CA ASN A 152 4.34 -7.44 -11.72
C ASN A 152 5.45 -7.72 -10.69
N CYS A 153 6.65 -7.18 -10.88
CA CYS A 153 7.79 -7.37 -9.99
C CYS A 153 7.79 -6.43 -8.77
N ALA A 154 6.89 -5.44 -8.73
CA ALA A 154 6.84 -4.44 -7.65
C ALA A 154 6.70 -5.07 -6.25
N PRO A 155 5.85 -6.10 -6.01
CA PRO A 155 5.75 -6.74 -4.70
C PRO A 155 7.07 -7.41 -4.27
N TYR A 156 7.75 -8.09 -5.19
CA TYR A 156 9.06 -8.71 -4.91
C TYR A 156 10.08 -7.63 -4.51
N LEU A 157 10.22 -6.59 -5.32
CA LEU A 157 11.16 -5.49 -5.07
C LEU A 157 10.90 -4.84 -3.71
N ALA A 158 9.63 -4.58 -3.38
CA ALA A 158 9.26 -3.94 -2.13
C ALA A 158 9.59 -4.80 -0.90
N ILE A 159 9.20 -6.08 -0.91
CA ILE A 159 9.44 -6.98 0.23
C ILE A 159 10.93 -7.32 0.35
N ARG A 160 11.61 -7.56 -0.77
CA ARG A 160 13.05 -7.86 -0.78
C ARG A 160 13.87 -6.69 -0.23
N THR A 161 13.46 -5.45 -0.50
CA THR A 161 14.09 -4.24 0.06
C THR A 161 13.94 -4.19 1.57
N LEU A 162 12.75 -4.47 2.12
CA LEU A 162 12.57 -4.57 3.58
C LEU A 162 13.40 -5.71 4.20
N HIS A 163 13.51 -6.84 3.51
CA HIS A 163 14.36 -7.95 3.97
C HIS A 163 15.85 -7.58 3.98
N GLU A 164 16.32 -6.78 3.02
CA GLU A 164 17.70 -6.27 3.02
C GLU A 164 17.91 -5.31 4.18
N LEU A 165 17.01 -4.33 4.34
CA LEU A 165 17.03 -3.39 5.46
C LEU A 165 17.08 -4.11 6.82
N ALA A 166 16.32 -5.19 6.94
CA ALA A 166 16.29 -6.02 8.14
C ALA A 166 17.62 -6.70 8.44
N GLU A 167 18.41 -7.05 7.42
CA GLU A 167 19.74 -7.63 7.60
C GLU A 167 20.80 -6.56 7.85
N ASP A 168 20.75 -5.46 7.09
CA ASP A 168 21.67 -4.31 7.23
C ASP A 168 21.64 -3.72 8.64
N THR A 169 20.45 -3.66 9.24
CA THR A 169 20.24 -3.04 10.55
C THR A 169 20.20 -4.04 11.72
N LYS A 170 20.41 -5.33 11.45
CA LYS A 170 20.22 -6.42 12.42
C LYS A 170 21.08 -6.31 13.67
N SER A 171 22.30 -5.78 13.55
CA SER A 171 23.20 -5.62 14.68
C SER A 171 22.72 -4.56 15.67
N GLU A 172 22.05 -3.52 15.17
CA GLU A 172 21.50 -2.41 15.95
C GLU A 172 20.06 -2.68 16.42
N PHE A 173 19.24 -3.29 15.56
CA PHE A 173 17.80 -3.50 15.75
C PHE A 173 17.38 -4.97 15.57
N PRO A 174 17.89 -5.90 16.41
CA PRO A 174 17.66 -7.34 16.23
C PRO A 174 16.19 -7.77 16.32
N LEU A 175 15.36 -7.06 17.11
CA LEU A 175 13.92 -7.35 17.19
C LEU A 175 13.21 -6.94 15.88
N ALA A 176 13.62 -5.82 15.28
CA ALA A 176 13.06 -5.36 14.01
C ALA A 176 13.31 -6.38 12.89
N THR A 177 14.47 -7.04 12.87
CA THR A 177 14.79 -8.04 11.84
C THR A 177 13.73 -9.14 11.74
N GLN A 178 13.29 -9.69 12.88
CA GLN A 178 12.27 -10.73 12.88
C GLN A 178 10.93 -10.17 12.36
N VAL A 179 10.56 -8.97 12.82
CA VAL A 179 9.30 -8.32 12.43
C VAL A 179 9.27 -8.08 10.91
N LEU A 180 10.27 -7.39 10.38
CA LEU A 180 10.33 -7.02 8.95
C LEU A 180 10.38 -8.23 8.01
N LYS A 181 10.94 -9.36 8.47
CA LYS A 181 11.06 -10.58 7.64
C LYS A 181 9.83 -11.46 7.66
N THR A 182 9.08 -11.48 8.77
CA THR A 182 8.03 -12.51 9.00
C THR A 182 6.67 -11.97 9.39
N GLN A 183 6.58 -10.70 9.77
CA GLN A 183 5.39 -10.07 10.37
C GLN A 183 4.97 -8.81 9.60
N THR A 184 5.35 -8.75 8.32
CA THR A 184 5.00 -7.68 7.40
C THR A 184 4.24 -8.23 6.20
N TYR A 185 3.10 -7.62 5.90
CA TYR A 185 2.28 -7.93 4.74
C TYR A 185 2.18 -6.67 3.86
N VAL A 186 3.05 -6.60 2.85
CA VAL A 186 3.19 -5.39 2.02
C VAL A 186 3.50 -4.17 2.91
N ASP A 187 2.63 -3.17 2.95
CA ASP A 187 2.76 -1.94 3.72
C ASP A 187 2.32 -2.09 5.17
N ASP A 188 1.61 -3.16 5.53
CA ASP A 188 1.12 -3.40 6.89
C ASP A 188 2.13 -4.20 7.73
N ILE A 189 2.47 -3.72 8.92
CA ILE A 189 3.24 -4.43 9.93
C ILE A 189 2.31 -4.84 11.06
N LEU A 190 2.30 -6.12 11.43
CA LEU A 190 1.49 -6.66 12.53
C LEU A 190 2.37 -7.53 13.42
N SER A 191 2.71 -7.02 14.60
CA SER A 191 3.62 -7.71 15.51
C SER A 191 3.18 -7.55 16.97
N GLY A 192 3.90 -8.18 17.87
CA GLY A 192 3.60 -8.17 19.29
C GLY A 192 4.58 -8.99 20.10
N SER A 193 4.28 -9.11 21.39
CA SER A 193 4.95 -10.01 22.32
C SER A 193 3.98 -10.45 23.42
N HIS A 194 4.33 -11.51 24.14
CA HIS A 194 3.66 -11.87 25.39
C HIS A 194 4.06 -10.97 26.56
N ASN A 195 5.12 -10.18 26.41
CA ASN A 195 5.64 -9.26 27.43
C ASN A 195 5.53 -7.80 26.96
N LEU A 196 4.96 -6.93 27.79
CA LEU A 196 4.70 -5.53 27.46
C LEU A 196 5.99 -4.73 27.15
N PRO A 197 7.03 -4.74 28.01
CA PRO A 197 8.34 -4.19 27.68
C PRO A 197 8.90 -4.60 26.33
N GLN A 198 8.79 -5.89 25.98
CA GLN A 198 9.33 -6.40 24.72
C GLN A 198 8.50 -5.96 23.51
N ALA A 199 7.16 -5.86 23.64
CA ALA A 199 6.32 -5.32 22.58
C ALA A 199 6.64 -3.83 22.32
N TYR A 200 6.84 -3.06 23.38
CA TYR A 200 7.28 -1.66 23.30
C TYR A 200 8.65 -1.54 22.61
N GLU A 201 9.63 -2.34 23.03
CA GLU A 201 10.99 -2.32 22.46
C GLU A 201 10.99 -2.75 20.99
N SER A 202 10.21 -3.77 20.64
CA SER A 202 10.04 -4.23 19.25
C SER A 202 9.49 -3.12 18.36
N LEU A 203 8.43 -2.42 18.77
CA LEU A 203 7.89 -1.30 18.01
C LEU A 203 8.91 -0.17 17.85
N ALA A 204 9.66 0.15 18.91
CA ALA A 204 10.71 1.17 18.87
C ALA A 204 11.81 0.81 17.87
N GLN A 205 12.34 -0.42 17.93
CA GLN A 205 13.36 -0.90 17.00
C GLN A 205 12.86 -0.94 15.56
N VAL A 206 11.62 -1.40 15.31
CA VAL A 206 11.01 -1.39 13.97
C VAL A 206 10.93 0.02 13.41
N THR A 207 10.46 0.97 14.23
CA THR A 207 10.34 2.38 13.81
C THR A 207 11.70 2.98 13.51
N GLN A 208 12.71 2.70 14.33
CA GLN A 208 14.09 3.16 14.14
C GLN A 208 14.70 2.57 12.86
N ALA A 209 14.64 1.25 12.69
CA ALA A 209 15.15 0.55 11.52
C ALA A 209 14.55 1.11 10.22
N LEU A 210 13.23 1.24 10.17
CA LEU A 210 12.53 1.80 9.01
C LEU A 210 12.94 3.25 8.69
N ASN A 211 13.15 4.07 9.72
CA ASN A 211 13.57 5.46 9.53
C ASN A 211 14.98 5.59 8.96
N THR A 212 15.88 4.62 9.19
CA THR A 212 17.23 4.63 8.59
C THR A 212 17.20 4.59 7.06
N ALA A 213 16.13 4.03 6.48
CA ALA A 213 15.96 3.87 5.04
C ALA A 213 14.76 4.67 4.48
N GLY A 214 14.22 5.63 5.23
CA GLY A 214 13.15 6.49 4.74
C GLY A 214 11.78 5.82 4.60
N PHE A 215 11.48 4.80 5.40
CA PHE A 215 10.19 4.10 5.42
C PHE A 215 9.33 4.49 6.63
N PRO A 216 8.88 5.75 6.77
CA PRO A 216 8.20 6.19 7.99
C PRO A 216 6.94 5.35 8.27
N LEU A 217 6.86 4.80 9.49
CA LEU A 217 5.71 4.04 9.96
C LEU A 217 4.62 5.00 10.46
N LYS A 218 3.42 4.86 9.92
CA LYS A 218 2.24 5.70 10.21
C LYS A 218 1.07 4.82 10.66
N LYS A 219 -0.02 5.48 11.07
CA LYS A 219 -1.25 4.84 11.53
C LYS A 219 -0.99 3.77 12.62
N ILE A 220 -0.03 4.05 13.48
CA ILE A 220 0.43 3.11 14.51
C ILE A 220 -0.68 2.94 15.55
N THR A 221 -0.99 1.70 15.88
CA THR A 221 -1.92 1.32 16.95
C THR A 221 -1.39 0.14 17.74
N ALA A 222 -1.96 -0.07 18.92
CA ALA A 222 -1.64 -1.18 19.79
C ALA A 222 -2.85 -1.54 20.66
N ASN A 223 -2.81 -2.69 21.34
CA ASN A 223 -3.84 -3.05 22.33
C ASN A 223 -3.54 -2.55 23.76
N HIS A 224 -2.41 -1.87 23.96
CA HIS A 224 -2.02 -1.33 25.26
C HIS A 224 -1.34 0.03 25.13
N PRO A 225 -1.75 1.07 25.89
CA PRO A 225 -1.28 2.45 25.69
C PRO A 225 0.22 2.62 25.95
N ASN A 226 0.81 1.88 26.88
CA ASN A 226 2.25 1.97 27.16
C ASN A 226 3.14 1.56 25.98
N ILE A 227 2.61 0.86 24.97
CA ILE A 227 3.34 0.53 23.74
C ILE A 227 3.50 1.80 22.88
N LEU A 228 2.54 2.72 22.95
CA LEU A 228 2.46 3.93 22.12
C LEU A 228 3.05 5.17 22.78
N LYS A 229 3.55 5.08 24.01
CA LYS A 229 3.90 6.23 24.87
C LYS A 229 4.87 7.24 24.22
N ASP A 230 5.82 6.73 23.42
CA ASP A 230 6.90 7.52 22.80
C ASP A 230 6.68 7.73 21.29
N ILE A 231 5.50 7.35 20.78
CA ILE A 231 5.16 7.52 19.38
C ILE A 231 4.57 8.93 19.17
N PRO A 232 5.09 9.72 18.19
CA PRO A 232 4.52 11.02 17.86
C PRO A 232 3.05 10.93 17.47
N LYS A 233 2.24 11.93 17.86
CA LYS A 233 0.79 11.91 17.68
C LYS A 233 0.37 11.82 16.22
N GLU A 234 1.15 12.41 15.32
CA GLU A 234 0.99 12.39 13.87
C GLU A 234 1.26 11.02 13.23
N ASN A 235 1.94 10.12 13.94
CA ASN A 235 2.20 8.76 13.49
C ASN A 235 1.15 7.76 14.01
N LEU A 236 0.33 8.14 14.99
CA LEU A 236 -0.76 7.32 15.50
C LEU A 236 -1.92 7.27 14.50
N LEU A 237 -2.69 6.18 14.50
CA LEU A 237 -3.94 6.12 13.71
C LEU A 237 -4.97 7.14 14.20
N ASP A 238 -5.14 7.22 15.52
CA ASP A 238 -6.00 8.17 16.18
C ASP A 238 -5.47 8.44 17.61
N THR A 239 -5.33 9.70 17.97
CA THR A 239 -4.88 10.12 19.31
C THR A 239 -5.87 9.78 20.44
N ASN A 240 -7.12 9.47 20.09
CA ASN A 240 -8.15 9.00 20.99
C ASN A 240 -8.37 7.48 20.91
N PHE A 241 -7.62 6.78 20.04
CA PHE A 241 -7.62 5.32 19.99
C PHE A 241 -7.25 4.77 21.38
N LEU A 242 -7.96 3.74 21.85
CA LEU A 242 -7.88 3.17 23.21
C LEU A 242 -8.54 3.98 24.33
N LYS A 243 -9.15 5.15 24.07
CA LYS A 243 -9.91 5.87 25.11
C LYS A 243 -11.34 5.36 25.29
N PHE A 244 -11.95 4.90 24.20
CA PHE A 244 -13.32 4.39 24.18
C PHE A 244 -13.40 3.09 23.38
N GLU A 245 -14.07 2.07 23.92
CA GLU A 245 -14.17 0.73 23.31
C GLU A 245 -14.81 0.78 21.91
N LYS A 246 -15.90 1.53 21.73
CA LYS A 246 -16.58 1.68 20.44
C LYS A 246 -15.74 2.38 19.37
N GLU A 247 -14.77 3.19 19.77
CA GLU A 247 -13.92 3.99 18.87
C GLU A 247 -12.55 3.34 18.63
N SER A 248 -12.19 2.32 19.41
CA SER A 248 -10.91 1.61 19.31
C SER A 248 -10.92 0.49 18.26
N THR A 249 -11.70 0.69 17.20
CA THR A 249 -11.92 -0.30 16.16
C THR A 249 -11.33 0.18 14.85
N THR A 250 -10.46 -0.63 14.23
CA THR A 250 -9.81 -0.32 12.95
C THR A 250 -9.89 -1.50 11.99
N LYS A 251 -9.75 -1.23 10.69
CA LYS A 251 -9.56 -2.29 9.69
C LYS A 251 -8.07 -2.62 9.62
N THR A 252 -7.72 -3.84 9.95
CA THR A 252 -6.36 -4.39 9.83
C THR A 252 -6.41 -5.54 8.84
N LEU A 253 -5.67 -5.45 7.74
CA LEU A 253 -5.63 -6.49 6.70
C LEU A 253 -7.01 -6.93 6.17
N GLY A 254 -7.98 -6.01 6.12
CA GLY A 254 -9.32 -6.29 5.62
C GLY A 254 -10.32 -6.83 6.66
N ILE A 255 -9.88 -7.15 7.88
CA ILE A 255 -10.75 -7.55 9.01
C ILE A 255 -10.89 -6.37 9.98
N GLN A 256 -12.04 -6.27 10.66
CA GLN A 256 -12.24 -5.27 11.70
C GLN A 256 -11.70 -5.80 13.04
N TRP A 257 -10.80 -5.05 13.67
CA TRP A 257 -10.18 -5.38 14.95
C TRP A 257 -10.48 -4.30 15.99
N ASN A 258 -10.95 -4.71 17.17
CA ASN A 258 -11.05 -3.84 18.34
C ASN A 258 -9.81 -3.99 19.21
N ALA A 259 -9.07 -2.91 19.39
CA ALA A 259 -7.81 -2.94 20.10
C ALA A 259 -7.93 -3.05 21.62
N ILE A 260 -9.05 -2.63 22.24
CA ILE A 260 -9.24 -2.75 23.69
C ILE A 260 -9.65 -4.17 24.07
N SER A 261 -10.70 -4.68 23.43
CA SER A 261 -11.17 -6.05 23.71
C SER A 261 -10.28 -7.11 23.08
N ASP A 262 -9.39 -6.70 22.16
CA ASP A 262 -8.58 -7.56 21.33
C ASP A 262 -9.44 -8.63 20.65
N GLN A 263 -10.47 -8.20 19.92
CA GLN A 263 -11.41 -9.08 19.20
C GLN A 263 -11.53 -8.69 17.74
N PHE A 264 -11.64 -9.69 16.87
CA PHE A 264 -12.04 -9.50 15.50
C PHE A 264 -13.56 -9.49 15.35
N SER A 265 -14.04 -8.70 14.42
CA SER A 265 -15.45 -8.57 14.07
C SER A 265 -15.61 -8.41 12.58
N TYR A 266 -16.82 -8.64 12.10
CA TYR A 266 -17.20 -8.40 10.71
C TYR A 266 -18.41 -7.48 10.67
N THR A 267 -18.36 -6.47 9.81
CA THR A 267 -19.54 -5.68 9.49
C THR A 267 -20.22 -6.28 8.28
N ASN A 268 -21.44 -6.77 8.48
CA ASN A 268 -22.30 -7.14 7.37
C ASN A 268 -23.05 -5.89 6.90
N GLU A 269 -22.81 -5.46 5.66
CA GLU A 269 -23.67 -4.45 5.04
C GLU A 269 -24.96 -5.16 4.62
N SER A 270 -26.12 -4.67 5.07
CA SER A 270 -27.38 -5.30 4.68
C SER A 270 -27.51 -5.24 3.16
N ILE A 271 -27.87 -6.37 2.56
CA ILE A 271 -28.26 -6.38 1.15
C ILE A 271 -29.55 -5.56 1.10
N SER A 272 -29.46 -4.35 0.54
CA SER A 272 -30.65 -3.53 0.30
C SER A 272 -31.69 -4.39 -0.38
N ALA A 273 -32.85 -4.57 0.26
CA ALA A 273 -33.96 -5.35 -0.27
C ALA A 273 -34.54 -4.65 -1.51
N LEU A 274 -33.85 -4.80 -2.63
CA LEU A 274 -34.35 -4.41 -3.95
C LEU A 274 -35.35 -5.48 -4.38
N SER A 275 -36.42 -5.05 -5.05
CA SER A 275 -37.55 -5.90 -5.47
C SER A 275 -37.17 -7.06 -6.39
N ALA A 276 -35.98 -7.03 -7.01
CA ALA A 276 -35.42 -8.13 -7.80
C ALA A 276 -33.93 -8.32 -7.46
N ILE A 277 -33.60 -9.48 -6.88
CA ILE A 277 -32.23 -9.89 -6.58
C ILE A 277 -31.71 -10.73 -7.75
N THR A 278 -30.59 -10.31 -8.34
CA THR A 278 -29.90 -11.03 -9.41
C THR A 278 -28.79 -11.92 -8.85
N LYS A 279 -28.45 -13.02 -9.55
CA LYS A 279 -27.28 -13.86 -9.22
C LYS A 279 -25.99 -13.03 -9.10
N ARG A 280 -25.80 -12.03 -9.97
CA ARG A 280 -24.65 -11.10 -9.94
C ARG A 280 -24.60 -10.31 -8.62
N GLN A 281 -25.74 -9.84 -8.11
CA GLN A 281 -25.80 -9.12 -6.85
C GLN A 281 -25.48 -10.04 -5.67
N ILE A 282 -26.02 -11.26 -5.65
CA ILE A 282 -25.70 -12.25 -4.60
C ILE A 282 -24.19 -12.54 -4.59
N LEU A 283 -23.61 -12.90 -5.74
CA LEU A 283 -22.18 -13.17 -5.86
C LEU A 283 -21.32 -11.95 -5.50
N SER A 284 -21.73 -10.74 -5.90
CA SER A 284 -21.03 -9.52 -5.52
C SER A 284 -21.11 -9.26 -4.02
N SER A 285 -22.24 -9.53 -3.36
CA SER A 285 -22.38 -9.35 -1.91
C SER A 285 -21.56 -10.38 -1.13
N VAL A 286 -21.57 -11.65 -1.55
CA VAL A 286 -20.71 -12.69 -0.96
C VAL A 286 -19.23 -12.34 -1.16
N ALA A 287 -18.84 -11.87 -2.36
CA ALA A 287 -17.45 -11.47 -2.63
C ALA A 287 -16.99 -10.20 -1.88
N LYS A 288 -17.91 -9.42 -1.29
CA LYS A 288 -17.55 -8.29 -0.40
C LYS A 288 -17.18 -8.74 1.00
N LEU A 289 -17.64 -9.92 1.44
CA LEU A 289 -17.24 -10.52 2.71
C LEU A 289 -15.83 -11.08 2.55
N PHE A 290 -14.86 -10.34 3.07
CA PHE A 290 -13.47 -10.77 3.12
C PHE A 290 -13.25 -11.58 4.39
N ASP A 291 -13.25 -12.92 4.27
CA ASP A 291 -13.07 -13.87 5.37
C ASP A 291 -11.80 -14.72 5.16
N PRO A 292 -10.60 -14.12 5.32
CA PRO A 292 -9.35 -14.78 4.98
C PRO A 292 -9.03 -15.97 5.89
N ALA A 293 -9.65 -16.05 7.07
CA ALA A 293 -9.46 -17.13 8.03
C ALA A 293 -10.60 -18.16 8.02
N GLY A 294 -11.62 -18.00 7.17
CA GLY A 294 -12.74 -18.92 7.06
C GLY A 294 -13.63 -18.97 8.30
N TRP A 295 -13.67 -17.92 9.14
CA TRP A 295 -14.45 -17.91 10.38
C TRP A 295 -15.96 -17.78 10.17
N LEU A 296 -16.38 -17.24 9.02
CA LEU A 296 -17.78 -17.08 8.65
C LEU A 296 -18.26 -18.17 7.70
N SER A 297 -17.33 -18.83 7.02
CA SER A 297 -17.63 -19.91 6.08
C SER A 297 -18.12 -21.15 6.86
N PRO A 298 -19.23 -21.80 6.45
CA PRO A 298 -19.79 -22.97 7.14
C PRO A 298 -18.84 -24.17 7.23
#